data_AF-A0A4U6AQ50-F1
#
_entry.id   AF-A0A4U6AQ50-F1
#
_cell.length_a   1.000
_cell.length_b   1.000
_cell.length_c   1.000
_cell.angle_alpha   90.00
_cell.angle_beta   90.00
_cell.angle_gamma   90.00
#
_symmetry.space_group_name_H-M   'P 1'
#
loop_
_entity.id
_entity.type
_entity.pdbx_description
1 polymer ?
#
loop_
_entity_poly.entity_id
_entity_poly.type
_entity_poly.pdbx_seq_one_letter_code
_entity_poly.pdbx_strand_id
1 'polypeptide(L)'
;MAESWIRGEPVSDEAVLAEIEPCFIDSDGKRTDIVVLACTHYPFMANVFRRLAPWPVDWLDPAEAIARRARHLVPLPQDAEHPDGFDFAVFTSGKPDFATRRLMQGFGLSVSAV
;
A
#
# COMPACT_ATOMS: atom_id res chain seq x y z
N MET A 1 0.11 2.65 12.00
CA MET A 1 1.59 2.65 11.90
C MET A 1 2.02 3.02 10.49
N ALA A 2 1.57 2.27 9.48
CA ALA A 2 1.93 2.53 8.09
C ALA A 2 1.42 3.87 7.55
N GLU A 3 0.24 4.32 8.00
CA GLU A 3 -0.31 5.63 7.67
C GLU A 3 0.62 6.76 8.14
N SER A 4 1.11 6.67 9.38
CA SER A 4 2.10 7.60 9.94
C SER A 4 3.38 7.61 9.12
N TRP A 5 3.93 6.43 8.79
CA TRP A 5 5.11 6.31 7.93
C TRP A 5 4.93 7.01 6.58
N ILE A 6 3.81 6.76 5.91
CA ILE A 6 3.47 7.34 4.60
C ILE A 6 3.34 8.87 4.69
N ARG A 7 2.88 9.39 5.83
CA ARG A 7 2.77 10.83 6.11
C ARG A 7 4.10 11.47 6.51
N GLY A 8 5.18 10.69 6.57
CA GLY A 8 6.52 11.16 6.96
C GLY A 8 6.70 11.29 8.48
N GLU A 9 5.78 10.75 9.27
CA GLU A 9 5.91 10.68 10.73
C GLU A 9 6.85 9.52 11.08
N PRO A 10 7.70 9.67 12.12
CA PRO A 10 8.64 8.62 12.50
C PRO A 10 7.90 7.38 13.01
N VAL A 11 8.39 6.20 12.62
CA VAL A 11 7.96 4.90 13.12
C VAL A 11 9.21 4.16 13.60
N SER A 12 9.15 3.57 14.80
CA SER A 12 10.30 2.86 15.35
C SER A 12 10.43 1.46 14.75
N ASP A 13 11.66 0.94 14.71
CA ASP A 13 11.93 -0.41 14.21
C ASP A 13 11.24 -1.47 15.07
N GLU A 14 11.10 -1.24 16.38
CA GLU A 14 10.38 -2.15 17.30
C GLU A 14 8.89 -2.25 16.96
N ALA A 15 8.26 -1.14 16.58
CA ALA A 15 6.86 -1.16 16.17
C ALA A 15 6.67 -1.94 14.86
N VAL A 16 7.60 -1.76 13.91
CA VAL A 16 7.57 -2.50 12.65
C VAL A 16 7.84 -3.99 12.88
N LEU A 17 8.81 -4.34 13.73
CA LEU A 17 9.12 -5.72 14.09
C LEU A 17 7.91 -6.41 14.73
N ALA A 18 7.26 -5.77 15.70
CA ALA A 18 6.06 -6.30 16.34
C ALA A 18 4.91 -6.53 15.35
N GLU A 19 4.80 -5.69 14.32
CA GLU A 19 3.79 -5.84 13.27
C GLU A 19 4.08 -7.04 12.35
N ILE A 20 5.34 -7.27 11.96
CA ILE A 20 5.70 -8.32 10.99
C ILE A 20 6.04 -9.67 11.63
N GLU A 21 6.44 -9.69 12.91
CA GLU A 21 6.86 -10.89 13.65
C GLU A 21 5.89 -12.08 13.48
N PRO A 22 4.55 -11.90 13.56
CA PRO A 22 3.62 -13.03 13.43
C PRO A 22 3.69 -13.75 12.07
N CYS A 23 4.24 -13.10 11.04
CA CYS A 23 4.41 -13.71 9.72
C CYS A 23 5.62 -14.65 9.65
N PHE A 24 6.59 -14.55 10.57
CA PHE A 24 7.83 -15.31 10.54
C PHE A 24 7.72 -16.59 11.38
N ILE A 25 7.15 -17.63 10.78
CA ILE A 25 6.95 -18.94 11.42
C ILE A 25 8.07 -19.89 11.00
N ASP A 26 8.64 -20.60 11.97
CA ASP A 26 9.55 -21.74 11.76
C ASP A 26 8.89 -22.99 12.36
N SER A 27 8.57 -23.97 11.51
CA SER A 27 7.93 -25.22 11.90
C SER A 27 8.57 -26.40 11.17
N ASP A 28 9.11 -27.35 11.94
CA ASP A 28 9.77 -28.56 11.44
C ASP A 28 10.87 -28.29 10.39
N GLY A 29 11.63 -27.20 10.58
CA GLY A 29 12.68 -26.78 9.65
C GLY A 29 12.17 -26.11 8.38
N LYS A 30 10.86 -25.84 8.28
CA LYS A 30 10.25 -25.03 7.22
C LYS A 30 9.98 -23.63 7.76
N ARG A 31 10.55 -22.65 7.09
CA ARG A 31 10.37 -21.23 7.40
C ARG A 31 9.39 -20.60 6.42
N THR A 32 8.64 -19.59 6.87
CA THR A 32 7.91 -18.69 5.96
C THR A 32 8.88 -18.18 4.89
N ASP A 33 8.51 -18.34 3.63
CA ASP A 33 9.26 -17.90 2.45
C ASP A 33 8.59 -16.72 1.73
N ILE A 34 7.28 -16.53 1.91
CA ILE A 34 6.50 -15.45 1.30
C ILE A 34 5.59 -14.79 2.34
N VAL A 35 5.52 -13.46 2.32
CA VAL A 35 4.60 -12.64 3.13
C VAL A 35 3.78 -11.73 2.23
N VAL A 36 2.45 -11.80 2.34
CA VAL A 36 1.52 -10.96 1.55
C VAL A 36 1.32 -9.62 2.25
N LEU A 37 1.46 -8.53 1.50
CA LEU A 37 1.17 -7.16 1.97
C LEU A 37 -0.35 -6.95 2.03
N ALA A 38 -0.99 -7.45 3.09
CA ALA A 38 -2.44 -7.51 3.24
C ALA A 38 -3.11 -6.18 3.64
N CYS A 39 -2.36 -5.08 3.68
CA CYS A 39 -2.87 -3.74 3.90
C CYS A 39 -2.38 -2.84 2.76
N THR A 40 -3.27 -1.99 2.23
CA THR A 40 -2.97 -1.11 1.08
C THR A 40 -1.84 -0.10 1.37
N HIS A 41 -1.51 0.14 2.63
CA HIS A 41 -0.40 1.01 3.05
C HIS A 41 0.96 0.29 3.09
N TYR A 42 0.98 -1.04 3.18
CA TYR A 42 2.20 -1.82 3.40
C TYR A 42 3.20 -1.83 2.22
N PRO A 43 2.78 -1.70 0.95
CA PRO A 43 3.71 -1.52 -0.16
C PRO A 43 4.71 -0.38 0.04
N PHE A 44 4.31 0.71 0.71
CA PHE A 44 5.18 1.86 1.00
C PHE A 44 6.23 1.60 2.09
N MET A 45 6.08 0.52 2.85
CA MET A 45 7.00 0.10 3.92
C MET A 45 7.83 -1.12 3.53
N ALA A 46 7.66 -1.69 2.33
CA ALA A 46 8.28 -2.96 1.94
C ALA A 46 9.81 -2.97 2.11
N ASN A 47 10.49 -1.85 1.89
CA ASN A 47 11.93 -1.75 2.11
C ASN A 47 12.32 -1.81 3.59
N VAL A 48 11.51 -1.22 4.47
CA VAL A 48 11.72 -1.29 5.94
C VAL A 48 11.48 -2.72 6.41
N PHE A 49 10.41 -3.36 5.92
CA PHE A 49 10.12 -4.76 6.23
C PHE A 49 11.24 -5.70 5.79
N ARG A 50 11.77 -5.55 4.57
CA ARG A 50 12.93 -6.31 4.09
C ARG A 50 14.16 -6.12 4.97
N ARG A 51 14.41 -4.91 5.45
CA ARG A 51 15.55 -4.60 6.32
C ARG A 51 15.43 -5.26 7.70
N LEU A 52 14.21 -5.32 8.25
CA LEU A 52 13.95 -5.79 9.60
C LEU A 52 13.55 -7.27 9.68
N ALA A 53 13.24 -7.90 8.55
CA ALA A 53 12.87 -9.31 8.49
C ALA A 53 13.94 -10.22 9.15
N PRO A 54 13.54 -11.13 10.06
CA PRO A 54 14.45 -12.09 10.69
C PRO A 54 15.19 -13.00 9.69
N TRP A 55 14.57 -13.28 8.54
CA TRP A 55 15.19 -13.97 7.40
C TRP A 55 14.57 -13.49 6.09
N PRO A 56 15.22 -13.73 4.93
CA PRO A 56 14.70 -13.31 3.63
C PRO A 56 13.36 -13.97 3.31
N VAL A 57 12.41 -13.17 2.84
CA VAL A 57 11.11 -13.60 2.30
C VAL A 57 10.76 -12.77 1.08
N ASP A 58 9.93 -13.33 0.21
CA ASP A 58 9.30 -12.59 -0.87
C ASP A 58 8.11 -11.80 -0.34
N TRP A 59 8.15 -10.49 -0.52
CA TRP A 59 7.06 -9.59 -0.14
C TRP A 59 6.11 -9.41 -1.32
N LEU A 60 4.93 -10.02 -1.23
CA LEU A 60 3.95 -10.03 -2.30
C LEU A 60 2.96 -8.87 -2.15
N ASP A 61 3.03 -7.90 -3.08
CA ASP A 61 1.99 -6.87 -3.24
C ASP A 61 0.83 -7.42 -4.07
N PRO A 62 -0.40 -7.56 -3.52
CA PRO A 62 -1.54 -8.08 -4.26
C PRO A 62 -2.17 -7.07 -5.23
N ALA A 63 -1.77 -5.79 -5.24
CA ALA A 63 -2.44 -4.72 -5.99
C ALA A 63 -2.59 -5.03 -7.49
N GLU A 64 -1.53 -5.54 -8.12
CA GLU A 64 -1.56 -5.88 -9.55
C GLU A 64 -2.54 -7.02 -9.84
N ALA A 65 -2.52 -8.08 -9.03
CA ALA A 65 -3.42 -9.22 -9.19
C ALA A 65 -4.89 -8.79 -9.01
N ILE A 66 -5.15 -7.91 -8.03
CA ILE A 66 -6.45 -7.31 -7.80
C ILE A 66 -6.88 -6.47 -9.01
N ALA A 67 -6.01 -5.61 -9.55
CA ALA A 67 -6.31 -4.79 -10.72
C ALA A 67 -6.65 -5.64 -11.96
N ARG A 68 -5.87 -6.70 -12.23
CA ARG A 68 -6.13 -7.65 -13.31
C ARG A 68 -7.47 -8.36 -13.12
N ARG A 69 -7.78 -8.78 -11.89
CA ARG A 69 -9.06 -9.45 -11.59
C ARG A 69 -10.24 -8.50 -11.73
N ALA A 70 -10.13 -7.26 -11.24
CA ALA A 70 -11.15 -6.24 -11.41
C ALA A 70 -11.40 -5.97 -12.90
N ARG A 71 -10.35 -5.80 -13.70
CA ARG A 71 -10.46 -5.59 -15.15
C ARG A 71 -11.13 -6.76 -15.88
N HIS A 72 -10.85 -8.00 -15.45
CA HIS A 72 -11.50 -9.19 -16.01
C HIS A 72 -13.00 -9.26 -15.70
N LEU A 73 -13.41 -8.77 -14.53
CA LEU A 73 -14.81 -8.81 -14.08
C LEU A 73 -15.65 -7.62 -14.56
N VAL A 74 -15.02 -6.46 -14.75
CA VAL A 74 -15.70 -5.22 -15.17
C VAL A 74 -15.74 -5.14 -16.70
N PRO A 75 -16.93 -5.22 -17.32
CA PRO A 75 -17.07 -5.01 -18.76
C PRO A 75 -16.56 -3.61 -19.14
N LEU A 76 -15.88 -3.49 -20.28
CA LEU A 76 -15.63 -2.14 -20.81
C LEU A 76 -16.96 -1.56 -21.27
N PRO A 77 -17.28 -0.31 -20.88
CA PRO A 77 -18.35 0.40 -21.55
C PRO A 77 -17.99 0.54 -23.03
N GLN A 78 -18.96 0.26 -23.91
CA GLN A 78 -18.82 0.64 -25.32
C GLN A 78 -18.71 2.17 -25.37
N ASP A 79 -17.71 2.67 -26.11
CA ASP A 79 -17.45 4.09 -26.32
C ASP A 79 -17.08 4.90 -25.06
N ALA A 80 -16.56 4.24 -24.01
CA ALA A 80 -15.98 4.98 -22.88
C ALA A 80 -14.68 5.68 -23.29
N GLU A 81 -14.75 7.00 -23.42
CA GLU A 81 -13.57 7.85 -23.41
C GLU A 81 -13.15 8.14 -21.97
N HIS A 82 -11.86 8.03 -21.70
CA HIS A 82 -11.32 8.41 -20.40
C HIS A 82 -11.29 9.94 -20.32
N PRO A 83 -12.02 10.59 -19.39
CA PRO A 83 -12.07 12.03 -19.33
C PRO A 83 -10.69 12.63 -19.02
N ASP A 84 -10.40 13.80 -19.58
CA ASP A 84 -9.28 14.61 -19.14
C ASP A 84 -9.45 15.00 -17.67
N GLY A 85 -8.40 14.87 -16.87
CA GLY A 85 -8.43 15.22 -15.43
C GLY A 85 -9.15 14.21 -14.52
N PHE A 86 -9.37 12.97 -14.99
CA PHE A 86 -10.01 11.91 -14.19
C PHE A 86 -9.13 11.33 -13.06
N ASP A 87 -7.86 11.72 -13.00
CA ASP A 87 -6.93 11.35 -11.91
C ASP A 87 -7.11 12.29 -10.72
N PHE A 88 -8.07 11.98 -9.83
CA PHE A 88 -8.37 12.76 -8.63
C PHE A 88 -8.47 11.91 -7.36
N ALA A 89 -8.19 12.55 -6.22
CA ALA A 89 -8.36 11.97 -4.90
C ALA A 89 -9.61 12.55 -4.23
N VAL A 90 -10.44 11.68 -3.66
CA VAL A 90 -11.64 12.05 -2.88
C VAL A 90 -11.37 11.81 -1.40
N PHE A 91 -11.69 12.80 -0.56
CA PHE A 91 -11.54 12.72 0.89
C PHE A 91 -12.90 12.75 1.57
N THR A 92 -13.15 11.78 2.46
CA THR A 92 -14.45 11.61 3.13
C THR A 92 -14.45 12.02 4.60
N SER A 93 -13.28 12.12 5.23
CA SER A 93 -13.11 12.43 6.67
C SER A 93 -12.73 13.89 6.95
N GLY A 94 -12.82 14.77 5.96
CA GLY A 94 -12.53 16.20 6.07
C GLY A 94 -11.43 16.67 5.12
N LYS A 95 -10.87 17.86 5.40
CA LYS A 95 -9.86 18.47 4.55
C LYS A 95 -8.49 17.80 4.77
N PRO A 96 -7.83 17.28 3.72
CA PRO A 96 -6.51 16.69 3.86
C PRO A 96 -5.50 17.77 4.27
N ASP A 97 -4.54 17.41 5.12
CA ASP A 97 -3.42 18.28 5.47
C ASP A 97 -2.36 18.33 4.35
N PHE A 98 -1.30 19.10 4.59
CA PHE A 98 -0.24 19.29 3.59
C PHE A 98 0.46 17.97 3.20
N ALA A 99 0.79 17.12 4.18
CA ALA A 99 1.48 15.84 3.93
C ALA A 99 0.63 14.92 3.04
N THR A 100 -0.66 14.81 3.34
CA THR A 100 -1.60 13.98 2.57
C THR A 100 -1.80 14.52 1.16
N ARG A 101 -1.92 15.84 0.99
CA ARG A 101 -2.03 16.46 -0.35
C ARG A 101 -0.79 16.21 -1.19
N ARG A 102 0.39 16.39 -0.61
CA ARG A 102 1.68 16.16 -1.28
C ARG A 102 1.84 14.70 -1.69
N LEU A 103 1.40 13.77 -0.84
CA LEU A 103 1.41 12.34 -1.15
C LEU A 103 0.55 12.03 -2.39
N MET A 104 -0.70 12.51 -2.43
CA MET A 104 -1.58 12.28 -3.58
C MET A 104 -1.01 12.86 -4.89
N GLN A 105 -0.44 14.07 -4.82
CA GLN A 105 0.24 14.69 -5.96
C GLN A 105 1.45 13.86 -6.42
N GLY A 106 2.15 13.20 -5.51
CA GLY A 106 3.23 12.26 -5.82
C GLY A 106 2.77 11.04 -6.65
N PHE A 107 1.49 10.67 -6.57
CA PHE A 107 0.86 9.66 -7.42
C PHE A 107 0.28 10.22 -8.72
N GLY A 108 0.42 11.52 -8.98
CA GLY A 108 -0.21 12.19 -10.13
C GLY A 108 -1.69 12.50 -9.93
N LEU A 109 -2.22 12.35 -8.72
CA LEU A 109 -3.63 12.62 -8.43
C LEU A 109 -3.85 14.09 -8.06
N SER A 110 -4.85 14.69 -8.69
CA SER A 110 -5.34 16.01 -8.31
C SER A 110 -6.10 15.94 -6.98
N VAL A 111 -5.91 16.95 -6.13
CA VAL A 111 -6.66 17.07 -4.87
C VAL A 111 -7.56 18.30 -4.99
N SER A 112 -8.80 18.06 -5.41
CA SER A 112 -9.84 19.10 -5.41
C SER A 112 -10.32 19.32 -3.98
N ALA A 113 -10.31 20.57 -3.51
CA ALA A 113 -11.00 20.91 -2.29
C ALA A 113 -12.50 20.79 -2.54
N VAL A 114 -13.15 19.82 -1.89
CA VAL A 114 -14.61 19.83 -1.71
C VAL A 114 -14.95 20.88 -0.66
#